data_AF-A0AAN0T5Y1-F1
#
_entry.id   AF-A0AAN0T5Y1-F1
#
_cell.length_a   1.000
_cell.length_b   1.000
_cell.length_c   1.000
_cell.angle_alpha   90.00
_cell.angle_beta   90.00
_cell.angle_gamma   90.00
#
_symmetry.space_group_name_H-M   'P 1'
#
loop_
_entity.id
_entity.type
_entity.pdbx_description
1 polymer ?
#
loop_
_entity_poly.entity_id
_entity_poly.type
_entity_poly.pdbx_seq_one_letter_code
_entity_poly.pdbx_strand_id
1 'polypeptide(L)' 'MQGKIGGWFYFNMETGDLFTIFFIDSTGFTNSASPLLK' A
#
# COMPACT_ATOMS: atom_id res chain seq x y z
N MET A 1 10.15 0.08 -16.99
CA MET A 1 10.22 -0.66 -15.72
C MET A 1 8.80 -0.72 -15.17
N GLN A 2 8.17 -1.90 -15.10
CA GLN A 2 6.79 -2.06 -14.63
C GLN A 2 6.80 -2.24 -13.11
N GLY A 3 6.25 -1.28 -12.36
CA GLY A 3 6.11 -1.38 -10.90
C GLY A 3 5.21 -2.56 -10.53
N LYS A 4 5.52 -3.22 -9.41
CA LYS A 4 4.71 -4.32 -8.87
C LYS A 4 3.86 -3.80 -7.72
N ILE A 5 2.56 -4.04 -7.81
CA ILE A 5 1.61 -3.84 -6.71
C ILE A 5 1.37 -5.21 -6.10
N GLY A 6 1.52 -5.30 -4.78
CA GLY A 6 1.20 -6.49 -4.01
C GLY A 6 0.45 -6.11 -2.74
N GLY A 7 -0.07 -7.10 -2.04
CA GLY A 7 -0.78 -6.88 -0.80
C GLY A 7 -1.07 -8.19 -0.07
N TRP A 8 -1.45 -8.07 1.19
CA TRP A 8 -1.96 -9.16 2.02
C TRP A 8 -3.35 -8.79 2.50
N PHE A 9 -4.21 -9.79 2.60
CA PHE A 9 -5.52 -9.67 3.22
C PHE A 9 -5.59 -10.54 4.47
N TYR A 10 -6.27 -10.05 5.48
CA TYR A 10 -6.59 -10.77 6.70
C TYR A 10 -8.11 -10.72 6.89
N PHE A 11 -8.71 -11.90 7.05
CA PHE A 11 -10.14 -12.02 7.31
C PHE A 11 -10.36 -12.46 8.75
N ASN A 12 -11.11 -11.66 9.51
CA ASN A 12 -11.50 -12.01 10.86
C ASN A 12 -12.77 -12.87 10.82
N MET A 13 -12.63 -14.16 11.14
CA MET A 13 -13.73 -15.12 11.16
C MET A 13 -14.74 -14.90 12.29
N GLU A 14 -14.35 -14.19 13.36
CA GLU A 14 -15.20 -13.93 14.53
C GLU A 14 -16.14 -12.74 14.31
N THR A 15 -15.65 -11.68 13.66
CA THR A 15 -16.41 -10.44 13.41
C THR A 15 -16.91 -10.29 11.97
N GLY A 16 -16.35 -11.02 11.02
CA GLY A 16 -16.63 -10.89 9.59
C GLY A 16 -15.87 -9.75 8.90
N ASP A 17 -14.94 -9.10 9.59
CA ASP A 17 -14.19 -7.96 9.07
C ASP A 17 -13.07 -8.39 8.12
N LEU A 18 -12.89 -7.61 7.04
CA LEU A 18 -11.80 -7.77 6.08
C LEU A 18 -10.80 -6.61 6.23
N PHE A 19 -9.55 -6.94 6.53
CA PHE A 19 -8.44 -5.99 6.59
C PHE A 19 -7.52 -6.21 5.40
N THR A 20 -7.14 -5.12 4.72
CA THR A 20 -6.28 -5.19 3.53
C THR A 20 -5.11 -4.23 3.67
N ILE A 21 -3.89 -4.71 3.39
CA ILE A 21 -2.68 -3.91 3.36
C ILE A 21 -2.07 -4.02 1.96
N PHE A 22 -1.87 -2.87 1.31
CA PHE A 22 -1.23 -2.77 0.01
C PHE A 22 0.20 -2.27 0.16
N PHE A 23 1.12 -2.79 -0.66
CA PHE A 23 2.45 -2.26 -0.83
C PHE A 23 2.74 -2.01 -2.31
N ILE A 24 3.43 -0.91 -2.57
CA ILE A 24 3.86 -0.50 -3.90
C ILE A 24 5.39 -0.61 -3.89
N ASP A 25 5.94 -1.54 -4.67
CA ASP A 25 7.37 -1.53 -4.95
C ASP A 25 7.64 -0.43 -5.97
N SER A 26 8.02 0.74 -5.47
CA SER A 26 8.41 1.89 -6.25
C SER A 26 9.91 1.91 -6.54
N THR A 27 10.45 0.88 -7.19
CA THR A 27 11.68 1.04 -7.97
C THR A 27 11.49 1.99 -9.18
N GLY A 28 10.36 2.70 -9.28
CA GLY A 28 10.08 3.71 -10.30
C GLY A 28 9.07 4.81 -9.92
N PHE A 29 8.84 5.11 -8.63
CA PHE A 29 8.18 6.38 -8.26
C PHE A 29 9.19 7.27 -7.55
N THR A 30 9.80 8.19 -8.30
CA THR A 30 10.43 9.37 -7.71
C THR A 30 9.34 10.19 -7.03
N ASN A 31 9.31 10.12 -5.70
CA ASN A 31 8.39 10.89 -4.89
C ASN A 31 8.70 12.39 -5.10
N SER A 32 7.83 13.10 -5.82
CA SER A 32 7.85 14.56 -5.93
C SER A 32 6.70 15.18 -5.12
N ALA A 33 6.44 14.65 -3.93
CA ALA A 33 5.67 15.37 -2.93
C ALA A 33 6.61 15.77 -1.79
N SER A 34 7.23 16.93 -1.92
CA SER A 34 7.81 17.64 -0.79
C SER A 34 6.66 17.97 0.17
N PRO A 35 6.64 17.43 1.41
CA PRO A 35 5.64 17.86 2.37
C PRO A 35 5.98 19.29 2.80
N LEU A 36 5.23 20.26 2.28
CA LEU A 36 5.21 21.63 2.76
C LEU A 36 4.59 21.64 4.17
N LEU A 37 5.41 21.37 5.17
CA LEU A 37 5.13 21.77 6.54
C LEU A 37 5.38 23.28 6.64
N LYS A 38 4.30 24.07 6.65
CA LYS A 38 4.30 25.42 7.22
C LYS A 38 3.62 25.36 8.58
#